data_AF-A0A7J3QRP8-F1
#
_entry.id   AF-A0A7J3QRP8-F1
#
_cell.length_a   1.000
_cell.length_b   1.000
_cell.length_c   1.000
_cell.angle_alpha   90.00
_cell.angle_beta   90.00
_cell.angle_gamma   90.00
#
_symmetry.space_group_name_H-M   'P 1'
#
loop_
_entity.id
_entity.type
_entity.pdbx_description
1 polymer ?
#
loop_
_entity_poly.entity_id
_entity_poly.type
_entity_poly.pdbx_seq_one_letter_code
_entity_poly.pdbx_strand_id
1 'polypeptide(L)'
;FLTVAHAGEEGPAEYVWEAIKLLKVSRIDHGNHALDDENLVKELARLKIPLTLCPLSNLKLGVVKSMEEHPLKKMLDKGIVVTVNSDDPAYFGGYINENYMAVQKALGLSAQQIYELARNSFQASFLTENEKREMLARLEKFRAAES
;
A
#
# COMPACT_ATOMS: atom_id res chain seq x y z
N PHE A 1 0.96 20.60 8.83
CA PHE A 1 2.04 19.70 8.39
C PHE A 1 1.40 18.40 7.89
N LEU A 2 1.97 17.77 6.87
CA LEU A 2 1.50 16.44 6.42
C LEU A 2 2.16 15.39 7.31
N THR A 3 1.36 14.75 8.16
CA THR A 3 1.87 13.76 9.12
C THR A 3 1.78 12.37 8.52
N VAL A 4 2.84 11.58 8.68
CA VAL A 4 2.89 10.16 8.34
C VAL A 4 3.50 9.41 9.52
N ALA A 5 3.18 8.13 9.66
CA ALA A 5 3.73 7.30 10.71
C ALA A 5 3.80 5.84 10.27
N HIS A 6 4.87 5.15 10.67
CA HIS A 6 4.90 3.69 10.68
C HIS A 6 3.95 3.21 11.78
N ALA A 7 3.01 2.35 11.42
CA ALA A 7 2.11 1.72 12.37
C ALA A 7 1.57 0.41 11.79
N GLY A 8 1.34 -0.59 12.64
CA GLY A 8 0.76 -1.85 12.21
C GLY A 8 1.68 -2.73 11.37
N GLU A 9 3.00 -2.48 11.35
CA GLU A 9 3.97 -3.39 10.72
C GLU A 9 4.21 -4.63 11.58
N GLU A 10 4.87 -4.46 12.73
CA GLU A 10 5.01 -5.47 13.79
C GLU A 10 4.05 -5.20 14.97
N GLY A 11 3.63 -3.94 15.11
CA GLY A 11 2.71 -3.49 16.15
C GLY A 11 1.25 -3.85 15.84
N PRO A 12 0.36 -3.85 16.85
CA PRO A 12 -1.02 -4.23 16.68
C PRO A 12 -1.84 -3.18 15.90
N ALA A 13 -3.05 -3.56 15.46
CA ALA A 13 -4.03 -2.66 14.85
C ALA A 13 -4.31 -1.39 15.69
N GLU A 14 -4.18 -1.47 17.02
CA GLU A 14 -4.35 -0.33 17.93
C GLU A 14 -3.40 0.83 17.60
N TYR A 15 -2.15 0.57 17.20
CA TYR A 15 -1.21 1.63 16.82
C TYR A 15 -1.64 2.34 15.54
N VAL A 16 -2.33 1.64 14.63
CA VAL A 16 -2.93 2.25 13.45
C VAL A 16 -4.08 3.17 13.86
N TRP A 17 -4.93 2.73 14.81
CA TRP A 17 -5.99 3.58 15.38
C TRP A 17 -5.43 4.85 16.03
N GLU A 18 -4.37 4.73 16.82
CA GLU A 18 -3.72 5.86 17.48
C GLU A 18 -3.12 6.82 16.45
N ALA A 19 -2.44 6.32 15.42
CA ALA A 19 -1.92 7.15 14.35
C ALA A 19 -3.03 7.93 13.63
N ILE A 20 -4.18 7.29 13.36
CA ILE A 20 -5.34 7.96 12.75
C ILE A 20 -5.96 9.00 13.70
N LYS A 21 -6.22 8.64 14.96
CA LYS A 21 -7.02 9.46 15.89
C LYS A 21 -6.21 10.56 16.58
N LEU A 22 -5.00 10.23 17.01
CA LEU A 22 -4.14 11.11 17.81
C LEU A 22 -3.22 11.94 16.91
N LEU A 23 -2.53 11.28 15.99
CA LEU A 23 -1.55 11.95 15.11
C LEU A 23 -2.19 12.58 13.87
N LYS A 24 -3.42 12.17 13.53
CA LYS A 24 -4.20 12.65 12.36
C LYS A 24 -3.39 12.52 11.07
N VAL A 25 -2.80 11.34 10.87
CA VAL A 25 -1.93 11.07 9.72
C VAL A 25 -2.68 11.20 8.39
N SER A 26 -1.94 11.64 7.36
CA SER A 26 -2.39 11.67 5.97
C SER A 26 -2.24 10.31 5.29
N ARG A 27 -1.35 9.44 5.79
CA ARG A 27 -1.18 8.03 5.41
C ARG A 27 -0.52 7.24 6.55
N ILE A 28 -0.68 5.93 6.52
CA ILE A 28 0.05 4.99 7.38
C ILE A 28 1.13 4.32 6.54
N ASP A 29 2.35 4.30 7.04
CA ASP A 29 3.40 3.50 6.45
C ASP A 29 3.28 2.07 7.01
N HIS A 30 3.30 1.05 6.13
CA HIS A 30 2.93 -0.35 6.39
C HIS A 30 1.43 -0.56 6.64
N GLY A 31 1.01 -0.85 7.87
CA GLY A 31 -0.38 -1.14 8.23
C GLY A 31 -0.82 -2.60 8.06
N ASN A 32 0.11 -3.55 7.94
CA ASN A 32 -0.13 -4.99 7.78
C ASN A 32 -1.18 -5.56 8.74
N HIS A 33 -1.04 -5.27 10.04
CA HIS A 33 -1.93 -5.73 11.11
C HIS A 33 -3.26 -4.99 11.17
N ALA A 34 -3.55 -4.05 10.26
CA ALA A 34 -4.87 -3.44 10.18
C ALA A 34 -5.98 -4.45 9.87
N LEU A 35 -5.65 -5.58 9.23
CA LEU A 35 -6.60 -6.67 8.96
C LEU A 35 -7.05 -7.43 10.22
N ASP A 36 -6.35 -7.26 11.35
CA ASP A 36 -6.69 -7.96 12.60
C ASP A 36 -7.93 -7.34 13.29
N ASP A 37 -8.40 -6.18 12.82
CA ASP A 37 -9.61 -5.49 13.30
C ASP A 37 -10.53 -5.11 12.13
N GLU A 38 -11.65 -5.81 11.97
CA GLU A 38 -12.63 -5.55 10.91
C GLU A 38 -13.27 -4.15 10.99
N ASN A 39 -13.30 -3.49 12.16
CA ASN A 39 -13.77 -2.11 12.25
C ASN A 39 -12.73 -1.13 11.69
N LEU A 40 -11.45 -1.37 11.96
CA LEU A 40 -10.37 -0.58 11.37
C LEU A 40 -10.33 -0.73 9.85
N VAL A 41 -10.50 -1.94 9.33
CA VAL A 41 -10.61 -2.18 7.87
C VAL A 41 -11.72 -1.33 7.26
N LYS A 42 -12.93 -1.36 7.83
CA LYS A 42 -14.07 -0.57 7.33
C LYS A 42 -13.77 0.91 7.36
N GLU A 43 -13.14 1.39 8.44
CA GLU A 43 -12.81 2.79 8.60
C GLU A 43 -11.73 3.26 7.61
N LEU A 44 -10.69 2.47 7.39
CA LEU A 44 -9.65 2.74 6.39
C LEU A 44 -10.24 2.79 4.98
N ALA A 45 -11.12 1.85 4.63
CA ALA A 45 -11.80 1.83 3.34
C ALA A 45 -12.74 3.05 3.16
N ARG A 46 -13.40 3.49 4.23
CA ARG A 46 -14.29 4.66 4.24
C ARG A 46 -13.52 5.98 4.14
N LEU A 47 -12.48 6.15 4.95
CA LEU A 47 -11.67 7.36 5.00
C LEU A 47 -10.70 7.48 3.83
N LYS A 48 -10.41 6.37 3.14
CA LYS A 48 -9.42 6.30 2.06
C LYS A 48 -8.03 6.77 2.50
N ILE A 49 -7.67 6.48 3.76
CA ILE A 49 -6.30 6.69 4.26
C ILE A 49 -5.39 5.65 3.58
N PRO A 50 -4.33 6.07 2.86
CA PRO A 50 -3.43 5.13 2.20
C PRO A 50 -2.58 4.33 3.19
N LEU A 51 -2.35 3.06 2.86
CA LEU A 51 -1.37 2.20 3.50
C LEU A 51 -0.21 1.91 2.53
N THR A 52 1.02 2.24 2.89
CA THR A 52 2.20 1.98 2.04
C THR A 52 2.83 0.65 2.37
N LEU A 53 2.35 -0.42 1.73
CA LEU A 53 2.84 -1.77 2.00
C LEU A 53 4.20 -2.01 1.35
N CYS A 54 5.06 -2.76 2.06
CA CYS A 54 6.45 -2.99 1.69
C CYS A 54 6.73 -4.51 1.58
N PRO A 55 6.34 -5.17 0.47
CA PRO A 55 6.25 -6.63 0.45
C PRO A 55 7.55 -7.39 0.73
N LEU A 56 8.65 -6.98 0.09
CA LEU A 56 9.95 -7.62 0.32
C LEU A 56 10.51 -7.30 1.72
N SER A 57 10.24 -6.10 2.25
CA SER A 57 10.57 -5.73 3.64
C SER A 57 9.85 -6.64 4.63
N ASN A 58 8.52 -6.76 4.48
CA ASN A 58 7.69 -7.59 5.35
C ASN A 58 8.11 -9.07 5.33
N LEU A 59 8.52 -9.60 4.18
CA LEU A 59 9.08 -10.96 4.10
C LEU A 59 10.44 -11.05 4.81
N LYS A 60 11.34 -10.09 4.56
CA LYS A 60 12.71 -10.14 5.09
C LYS A 60 12.75 -9.96 6.61
N LEU A 61 11.85 -9.15 7.14
CA LEU A 61 11.69 -8.89 8.57
C LEU A 61 10.81 -9.93 9.28
N GLY A 62 10.18 -10.84 8.54
CA GLY A 62 9.36 -11.91 9.11
C GLY A 62 7.97 -11.48 9.58
N VAL A 63 7.51 -10.28 9.19
CA VAL A 63 6.12 -9.82 9.34
C VAL A 63 5.16 -10.77 8.64
N VAL A 64 5.58 -11.31 7.48
CA VAL A 64 4.90 -12.41 6.79
C VAL A 64 5.86 -13.57 6.62
N LYS A 65 5.38 -14.82 6.71
CA LYS A 65 6.24 -16.01 6.58
C LYS A 65 6.53 -16.36 5.12
N SER A 66 5.63 -16.00 4.23
CA SER A 66 5.78 -16.15 2.78
C SER A 66 5.06 -15.03 2.04
N MET A 67 5.39 -14.84 0.77
CA MET A 67 4.74 -13.81 -0.05
C MET A 67 3.27 -14.12 -0.35
N GLU A 68 2.90 -15.41 -0.35
CA GLU A 68 1.53 -15.88 -0.55
C GLU A 68 0.60 -15.50 0.63
N GLU A 69 1.18 -15.30 1.82
CA GLU A 69 0.46 -14.83 3.01
C GLU A 69 0.31 -13.31 3.06
N HIS A 70 0.94 -12.56 2.16
CA HIS A 70 1.00 -11.11 2.21
C HIS A 70 -0.40 -10.45 2.13
N PRO A 71 -0.73 -9.49 3.03
CA PRO A 71 -2.10 -8.99 3.19
C PRO A 71 -2.60 -8.09 2.05
N LEU A 72 -1.69 -7.61 1.18
CA LEU A 72 -1.95 -6.62 0.15
C LEU A 72 -3.21 -6.90 -0.68
N LYS A 73 -3.35 -8.11 -1.24
CA LYS A 73 -4.50 -8.43 -2.09
C LYS A 73 -5.81 -8.37 -1.30
N LYS A 74 -5.81 -8.89 -0.06
CA LYS A 74 -7.01 -8.87 0.81
C LYS A 74 -7.41 -7.44 1.16
N MET A 75 -6.44 -6.57 1.45
CA MET A 75 -6.70 -5.15 1.73
C MET A 75 -7.26 -4.43 0.51
N LEU A 76 -6.65 -4.66 -0.67
CA LEU A 76 -7.12 -4.11 -1.94
C LEU A 76 -8.57 -4.56 -2.24
N ASP A 77 -8.85 -5.86 -2.11
CA ASP A 77 -10.19 -6.44 -2.33
C ASP A 77 -11.24 -5.90 -1.32
N LYS A 78 -10.80 -5.47 -0.12
CA LYS A 78 -11.64 -4.81 0.90
C LYS A 78 -11.80 -3.29 0.67
N GLY A 79 -11.25 -2.76 -0.43
CA GLY A 79 -11.39 -1.35 -0.81
C GLY A 79 -10.51 -0.38 0.00
N ILE A 80 -9.50 -0.91 0.72
CA ILE A 80 -8.46 -0.10 1.36
C ILE A 80 -7.52 0.41 0.26
N VAL A 81 -7.14 1.69 0.37
CA VAL A 81 -6.16 2.29 -0.55
C VAL A 81 -4.78 1.79 -0.16
N VAL A 82 -4.28 0.78 -0.86
CA VAL A 82 -2.93 0.24 -0.65
C VAL A 82 -2.02 0.57 -1.81
N THR A 83 -0.74 0.76 -1.52
CA THR A 83 0.34 0.96 -2.51
C THR A 83 1.44 -0.09 -2.32
N VAL A 84 2.25 -0.29 -3.35
CA VAL A 84 3.47 -1.11 -3.28
C VAL A 84 4.67 -0.18 -3.14
N ASN A 85 5.53 -0.46 -2.17
CA ASN A 85 6.71 0.32 -1.85
C ASN A 85 7.90 -0.63 -1.59
N SER A 86 9.13 -0.11 -1.73
CA SER A 86 10.36 -0.90 -1.59
C SER A 86 11.03 -0.79 -0.22
N ASP A 87 10.61 0.19 0.58
CA ASP A 87 11.19 0.49 1.90
C ASP A 87 12.70 0.78 1.81
N ASP A 88 13.55 -0.14 2.27
CA ASP A 88 15.01 -0.12 2.11
C ASP A 88 15.51 -1.11 1.02
N PRO A 89 15.40 -0.78 -0.29
CA PRO A 89 15.67 -1.70 -1.40
C PRO A 89 16.99 -2.47 -1.33
N ALA A 90 18.06 -1.80 -0.85
CA ALA A 90 19.40 -2.37 -0.76
C ALA A 90 19.50 -3.51 0.28
N TYR A 91 18.61 -3.52 1.28
CA TYR A 91 18.57 -4.53 2.34
C TYR A 91 17.58 -5.66 2.02
N PHE A 92 16.49 -5.33 1.32
CA PHE A 92 15.37 -6.25 1.10
C PHE A 92 15.39 -6.94 -0.27
N GLY A 93 16.43 -6.68 -1.08
CA GLY A 93 16.72 -7.47 -2.27
C GLY A 93 15.90 -7.07 -3.50
N GLY A 94 15.38 -5.84 -3.54
CA GLY A 94 14.61 -5.37 -4.68
C GLY A 94 14.10 -3.95 -4.54
N TYR A 95 14.09 -3.22 -5.65
CA TYR A 95 13.43 -1.93 -5.78
C TYR A 95 11.93 -2.15 -6.06
N ILE A 96 11.27 -1.09 -6.52
CA ILE A 96 9.83 -1.08 -6.75
C ILE A 96 9.37 -2.18 -7.71
N ASN A 97 10.11 -2.44 -8.79
CA ASN A 97 9.73 -3.43 -9.81
C ASN A 97 9.76 -4.85 -9.25
N GLU A 98 10.78 -5.19 -8.46
CA GLU A 98 10.90 -6.49 -7.81
C GLU A 98 9.74 -6.71 -6.81
N ASN A 99 9.33 -5.67 -6.09
CA ASN A 99 8.17 -5.75 -5.20
C ASN A 99 6.87 -6.00 -5.98
N TYR A 100 6.63 -5.29 -7.10
CA TYR A 100 5.48 -5.54 -7.98
C TYR A 100 5.48 -6.97 -8.53
N MET A 101 6.61 -7.45 -9.05
CA MET A 101 6.76 -8.81 -9.56
C MET A 101 6.49 -9.86 -8.46
N ALA A 102 7.02 -9.63 -7.24
CA ALA A 102 6.84 -10.55 -6.12
C ALA A 102 5.37 -10.69 -5.73
N VAL A 103 4.65 -9.58 -5.56
CA VAL A 103 3.22 -9.63 -5.20
C VAL A 103 2.35 -10.13 -6.34
N GLN A 104 2.67 -9.79 -7.60
CA GLN A 104 1.93 -10.32 -8.74
C GLN A 104 2.05 -11.85 -8.81
N LYS A 105 3.27 -12.37 -8.71
CA LYS A 105 3.55 -13.81 -8.76
C LYS A 105 2.91 -14.55 -7.60
N ALA A 106 3.07 -14.05 -6.37
CA ALA A 106 2.63 -14.76 -5.17
C ALA A 106 1.11 -14.66 -4.92
N LEU A 107 0.49 -13.51 -5.23
CA LEU A 107 -0.93 -13.26 -4.93
C LEU A 107 -1.84 -13.42 -6.15
N GLY A 108 -1.28 -13.67 -7.33
CA GLY A 108 -2.05 -13.81 -8.57
C GLY A 108 -2.80 -12.53 -8.95
N LEU A 109 -2.17 -11.37 -8.76
CA LEU A 109 -2.80 -10.08 -9.07
C LEU A 109 -3.05 -9.96 -10.58
N SER A 110 -4.28 -9.57 -10.93
CA SER A 110 -4.64 -9.22 -12.30
C SER A 110 -3.94 -7.93 -12.77
N ALA A 111 -3.83 -7.75 -14.08
CA ALA A 111 -3.33 -6.49 -14.66
C ALA A 111 -4.13 -5.26 -14.18
N GLN A 112 -5.45 -5.42 -13.99
CA GLN A 112 -6.31 -4.38 -13.41
C GLN A 112 -5.88 -4.02 -11.98
N GLN A 113 -5.59 -5.01 -11.13
CA GLN A 113 -5.14 -4.74 -9.76
C GLN A 113 -3.74 -4.13 -9.72
N ILE A 114 -2.83 -4.53 -10.61
CA ILE A 114 -1.51 -3.89 -10.75
C ILE A 114 -1.65 -2.43 -11.16
N TYR A 115 -2.52 -2.14 -12.14
CA TYR A 115 -2.86 -0.76 -12.52
C TYR A 115 -3.46 0.03 -11.34
N GLU A 116 -4.35 -0.58 -10.56
CA GLU A 116 -4.95 0.06 -9.38
C GLU A 116 -3.91 0.41 -8.32
N LEU A 117 -2.95 -0.46 -8.04
CA LEU A 117 -1.84 -0.18 -7.12
C LEU A 117 -0.98 1.00 -7.58
N ALA A 118 -0.68 1.08 -8.88
CA ALA A 118 0.05 2.20 -9.47
C ALA A 118 -0.78 3.49 -9.43
N ARG A 119 -2.09 3.42 -9.69
CA ARG A 119 -3.01 4.55 -9.59
C ARG A 119 -3.12 5.06 -8.15
N ASN A 120 -3.21 4.15 -7.18
CA ASN A 120 -3.26 4.47 -5.76
C ASN A 120 -1.99 5.23 -5.32
N SER A 121 -0.80 4.86 -5.82
CA SER A 121 0.44 5.54 -5.44
C SER A 121 0.48 7.01 -5.85
N PHE A 122 -0.01 7.33 -7.06
CA PHE A 122 -0.14 8.72 -7.50
C PHE A 122 -1.22 9.47 -6.71
N GLN A 123 -2.36 8.84 -6.45
CA GLN A 123 -3.45 9.46 -5.67
C GLN A 123 -3.04 9.75 -4.22
N ALA A 124 -2.31 8.82 -3.59
CA ALA A 124 -1.81 8.87 -2.22
C ALA A 124 -0.57 9.76 -2.06
N SER A 125 0.08 10.16 -3.15
CA SER A 125 1.23 11.05 -3.12
C SER A 125 0.88 12.42 -2.55
N PHE A 126 1.90 13.15 -2.12
CA PHE A 126 1.77 14.54 -1.68
C PHE A 126 2.05 15.55 -2.80
N LEU A 127 1.98 15.10 -4.06
CA LEU A 127 1.97 15.97 -5.23
C LEU A 127 0.78 16.94 -5.16
N THR A 128 0.90 18.06 -5.86
CA THR A 128 -0.24 18.95 -6.10
C THR A 128 -1.30 18.24 -6.93
N GLU A 129 -2.55 18.71 -6.85
CA GLU A 129 -3.65 18.14 -7.63
C GLU A 129 -3.37 18.19 -9.15
N ASN A 130 -2.64 19.20 -9.62
CA ASN A 130 -2.27 19.28 -11.03
C ASN A 130 -1.26 18.17 -11.42
N GLU A 131 -0.19 18.01 -10.65
CA GLU A 131 0.80 16.95 -10.87
C GLU A 131 0.18 15.56 -10.76
N LYS A 132 -0.76 15.35 -9.81
CA LYS A 132 -1.52 14.09 -9.72
C LYS A 132 -2.32 13.83 -11.00
N ARG A 133 -3.07 14.82 -11.50
CA ARG A 133 -3.82 14.68 -12.77
C ARG A 133 -2.89 14.32 -13.93
N GLU A 134 -1.74 14.96 -14.02
CA GLU A 134 -0.75 14.68 -15.06
C GLU A 134 -0.22 13.24 -14.98
N MET A 135 0.16 12.77 -13.79
CA MET A 135 0.65 11.40 -13.63
C MET A 135 -0.44 10.36 -13.89
N LEU A 136 -1.67 10.62 -13.44
CA LEU A 136 -2.80 9.74 -13.69
C LEU A 136 -3.15 9.68 -15.18
N ALA A 137 -3.07 10.80 -15.91
CA ALA A 137 -3.27 10.80 -17.36
C ALA A 137 -2.18 10.01 -18.10
N ARG A 138 -0.92 10.10 -17.64
CA ARG A 138 0.18 9.28 -18.18
C ARG A 138 -0.05 7.80 -17.94
N LEU A 139 -0.48 7.42 -16.74
CA LEU A 139 -0.80 6.03 -16.39
C LEU A 139 -1.96 5.50 -17.23
N GLU A 140 -3.00 6.30 -17.46
CA GLU A 140 -4.13 5.91 -18.30
C GLU A 140 -3.71 5.70 -19.76
N LYS A 141 -2.89 6.60 -20.31
CA LYS A 141 -2.34 6.44 -21.66
C LYS A 141 -1.51 5.17 -21.80
N PHE A 142 -0.71 4.84 -20.78
CA PHE A 142 0.07 3.61 -20.75
C PHE A 142 -0.84 2.38 -20.77
N ARG A 143 -1.87 2.34 -19.92
CA ARG A 143 -2.84 1.24 -19.87
C ARG A 143 -3.56 1.04 -21.20
N ALA A 144 -3.98 2.12 -21.85
CA ALA A 144 -4.67 2.06 -23.14
C ALA A 144 -3.80 1.54 -24.29
N ALA A 145 -2.47 1.68 -24.19
CA ALA A 145 -1.53 1.15 -25.19
C ALA A 145 -1.25 -0.36 -25.03
N GLU A 146 -1.49 -0.91 -23.83
CA GLU A 146 -1.29 -2.32 -23.49
C GLU A 146 -2.59 -3.16 -23.60
N SER A 147 -3.71 -2.53 -23.94
CA SER A 147 -5.04 -3.17 -24.10
C SER A 147 -5.32 -3.49 -25.56
#